data_AF-A0A523NUK6-F1
#
_entry.id   AF-A0A523NUK6-F1
#
_cell.length_a   1.000
_cell.length_b   1.000
_cell.length_c   1.000
_cell.angle_alpha   90.00
_cell.angle_beta   90.00
_cell.angle_gamma   90.00
#
_symmetry.space_group_name_H-M   'P 1'
#
loop_
_entity.id
_entity.type
_entity.pdbx_description
1 polymer ?
#
loop_
_entity_poly.entity_id
_entity_poly.type
_entity_poly.pdbx_seq_one_letter_code
_entity_poly.pdbx_strand_id
1 'polypeptide(L)'
;MAEGERFVDNGDGTVTDTKYKLMWLKVDSYQKRGKWCSWKGAHKFVARLNEKKLGGHEDWRLPKSQECRNLYDHDSKNYDFNDDIVHIDYKFPEGCGFTYWCIEDNGINAMAYNFYSDRGYLIRKSTKEAANMSCRPVRTAGKASVQGRTSATGRSRRE
;
A
#
# COMPACT_ATOMS: atom_id res chain seq x y z
N MET A 1 16.47 22.16 8.72
CA MET A 1 15.31 22.06 7.79
C MET A 1 14.36 21.07 8.44
N ALA A 2 13.15 21.47 8.82
CA ALA A 2 12.20 20.51 9.38
C ALA A 2 11.75 19.57 8.25
N GLU A 3 12.38 18.41 8.14
CA GLU A 3 11.89 17.34 7.29
C GLU A 3 10.53 16.91 7.84
N GLY A 4 9.46 17.33 7.18
CA GLY A 4 8.12 16.87 7.52
C GLY A 4 8.06 15.34 7.43
N GLU A 5 7.28 14.71 8.32
CA GLU A 5 7.10 13.25 8.32
C GLU A 5 6.75 12.77 6.90
N ARG A 6 7.61 11.89 6.37
CA ARG A 6 7.46 11.34 5.03
C ARG A 6 6.18 10.51 4.93
N PHE A 7 5.93 9.69 5.94
CA PHE A 7 4.77 8.81 6.03
C PHE A 7 3.84 9.29 7.15
N VAL A 8 2.64 9.75 6.77
CA VAL A 8 1.63 10.27 7.70
C VAL A 8 0.48 9.28 7.79
N ASP A 9 0.20 8.76 8.98
CA ASP A 9 -0.95 7.90 9.23
C ASP A 9 -2.24 8.73 9.26
N ASN A 10 -3.23 8.36 8.44
CA ASN A 10 -4.50 9.10 8.36
C ASN A 10 -5.56 8.61 9.38
N GLY A 11 -5.24 7.61 10.22
CA GLY A 11 -6.19 7.01 11.16
C GLY A 11 -7.28 6.11 10.55
N ASP A 12 -7.53 6.18 9.23
CA ASP A 12 -8.50 5.33 8.51
C ASP A 12 -7.86 4.03 7.95
N GLY A 13 -6.72 3.62 8.50
CA GLY A 13 -5.96 2.47 8.00
C GLY A 13 -5.23 2.73 6.68
N THR A 14 -4.97 3.99 6.37
CA THR A 14 -4.17 4.44 5.21
C THR A 14 -3.00 5.32 5.67
N VAL A 15 -1.90 5.27 4.92
CA VAL A 15 -0.68 6.03 5.19
C VAL A 15 -0.34 6.87 3.96
N THR A 16 -0.20 8.17 4.13
CA THR A 16 0.14 9.11 3.05
C THR A 16 1.66 9.31 2.97
N ASP A 17 2.25 9.02 1.82
CA ASP A 17 3.62 9.41 1.46
C ASP A 17 3.61 10.84 0.91
N THR A 18 4.13 11.78 1.69
CA THR A 18 4.14 13.22 1.38
C THR A 18 5.19 13.58 0.31
N LYS A 19 6.22 12.75 0.13
CA LYS A 19 7.32 12.94 -0.84
C LYS A 19 6.88 12.58 -2.25
N TYR A 20 6.20 11.45 -2.41
CA TYR A 20 5.75 10.96 -3.72
C TYR A 20 4.26 11.23 -4.01
N LYS A 21 3.54 11.85 -3.06
CA LYS A 21 2.09 12.09 -3.15
C LYS A 21 1.33 10.80 -3.43
N LEU A 22 1.71 9.75 -2.72
CA LEU A 22 1.07 8.44 -2.79
C LEU A 22 0.36 8.16 -1.47
N MET A 23 -0.67 7.34 -1.51
CA MET A 23 -1.34 6.84 -0.33
C MET A 23 -1.33 5.33 -0.37
N TRP A 24 -0.77 4.75 0.68
CA TRP A 24 -0.56 3.33 0.86
C TRP A 24 -1.56 2.76 1.84
N LEU A 25 -1.90 1.49 1.64
CA LEU A 25 -2.62 0.74 2.65
C LEU A 25 -1.71 0.49 3.86
N LYS A 26 -2.19 0.78 5.07
CA LYS A 26 -1.40 0.56 6.30
C LYS A 26 -1.08 -0.92 6.47
N VAL A 27 -2.11 -1.76 6.46
CA VAL A 27 -2.00 -3.21 6.63
C VAL A 27 -1.91 -3.87 5.26
N ASP A 28 -0.88 -4.68 5.01
CA ASP A 28 -0.76 -5.38 3.72
C ASP A 28 -1.76 -6.56 3.61
N SER A 29 -1.90 -7.10 2.39
CA SER A 29 -2.69 -8.31 2.13
C SER A 29 -2.34 -9.52 3.00
N TYR A 30 -1.06 -9.75 3.30
CA TYR A 30 -0.60 -10.88 4.11
C TYR A 30 -1.04 -10.69 5.55
N GLN A 31 -0.76 -9.53 6.15
CA GLN A 31 -1.23 -9.20 7.50
C GLN A 31 -2.76 -9.30 7.63
N LYS A 32 -3.50 -8.87 6.60
CA LYS A 32 -4.97 -8.88 6.64
C LYS A 32 -5.60 -10.26 6.43
N ARG A 33 -4.90 -11.18 5.73
CA ARG A 33 -5.43 -12.51 5.37
C ARG A 33 -4.74 -13.67 6.10
N GLY A 34 -3.58 -13.43 6.71
CA GLY A 34 -2.65 -14.44 7.23
C GLY A 34 -2.17 -15.42 6.16
N LYS A 35 -2.26 -15.06 4.88
CA LYS A 35 -1.99 -15.96 3.75
C LYS A 35 -1.41 -15.19 2.58
N TRP A 36 -0.45 -15.82 1.91
CA TRP A 36 0.09 -15.34 0.65
C TRP A 36 -0.96 -15.31 -0.46
N CYS A 37 -0.71 -14.46 -1.44
CA CYS A 37 -1.60 -14.18 -2.56
C CYS A 37 -0.88 -14.45 -3.88
N SER A 38 -1.57 -15.17 -4.78
CA SER A 38 -1.16 -15.22 -6.18
C SER A 38 -1.42 -13.90 -6.88
N TRP A 39 -0.84 -13.71 -8.08
CA TRP A 39 -1.11 -12.54 -8.93
C TRP A 39 -2.62 -12.22 -9.05
N LYS A 40 -3.42 -13.24 -9.39
CA LYS A 40 -4.88 -13.12 -9.45
C LYS A 40 -5.50 -12.79 -8.10
N GLY A 41 -4.97 -13.37 -7.02
CA GLY A 41 -5.39 -13.08 -5.65
C GLY A 41 -5.12 -11.64 -5.23
N ALA A 42 -4.00 -11.07 -5.65
CA ALA A 42 -3.62 -9.68 -5.38
C ALA A 42 -4.57 -8.71 -6.09
N HIS A 43 -4.88 -8.94 -7.37
CA HIS A 43 -5.89 -8.15 -8.08
C HIS A 43 -7.28 -8.27 -7.45
N LYS A 44 -7.68 -9.47 -7.03
CA LYS A 44 -8.96 -9.68 -6.33
C LYS A 44 -9.01 -8.95 -4.98
N PHE A 45 -7.88 -8.91 -4.27
CA PHE A 45 -7.77 -8.17 -3.01
C PHE A 45 -7.97 -6.67 -3.24
N VAL A 46 -7.30 -6.10 -4.24
CA VAL A 46 -7.48 -4.70 -4.65
C VAL A 46 -8.93 -4.41 -5.04
N ALA A 47 -9.54 -5.24 -5.89
CA ALA A 47 -10.94 -5.09 -6.29
C ALA A 47 -11.87 -5.05 -5.06
N ARG A 48 -11.66 -5.97 -4.10
CA ARG A 48 -12.43 -6.00 -2.85
C ARG A 48 -12.24 -4.76 -1.99
N LEU A 49 -11.06 -4.15 -2.00
CA LEU A 49 -10.84 -2.88 -1.29
C LEU A 49 -11.62 -1.75 -1.93
N ASN A 50 -11.65 -1.71 -3.26
CA ASN A 50 -12.41 -0.71 -4.02
C ASN A 50 -13.92 -0.85 -3.77
N GLU A 51 -14.44 -2.09 -3.79
CA GLU A 51 -15.83 -2.38 -3.44
C GLU A 51 -16.20 -1.93 -2.01
N LYS A 52 -15.26 -2.08 -1.08
CA LYS A 52 -15.45 -1.68 0.33
C LYS A 52 -15.23 -0.20 0.60
N LYS A 53 -14.76 0.57 -0.40
CA LYS A 53 -14.37 1.97 -0.25
C LYS A 53 -13.49 2.23 0.96
N LEU A 54 -12.48 1.37 1.19
CA LEU A 54 -11.58 1.52 2.34
C LEU A 54 -10.85 2.88 2.25
N GLY A 55 -10.72 3.63 3.35
CA GLY A 55 -10.20 5.00 3.26
C GLY A 55 -11.23 6.01 2.75
N GLY A 56 -12.47 5.60 2.46
CA GLY A 56 -13.40 6.36 1.61
C GLY A 56 -12.99 6.37 0.13
N HIS A 57 -12.15 5.42 -0.30
CA HIS A 57 -11.54 5.42 -1.64
C HIS A 57 -11.77 4.12 -2.39
N GLU A 58 -11.99 4.25 -3.71
CA GLU A 58 -12.29 3.14 -4.63
C GLU A 58 -11.31 3.03 -5.80
N ASP A 59 -10.21 3.80 -5.75
CA ASP A 59 -9.16 3.86 -6.78
C ASP A 59 -7.85 3.18 -6.33
N TRP A 60 -7.94 2.19 -5.45
CA TRP A 60 -6.79 1.37 -5.07
C TRP A 60 -6.31 0.55 -6.26
N ARG A 61 -4.98 0.45 -6.38
CA ARG A 61 -4.29 -0.36 -7.38
C ARG A 61 -3.10 -1.08 -6.77
N LEU A 62 -2.55 -2.05 -7.50
CA LEU A 62 -1.23 -2.59 -7.16
C LEU A 62 -0.14 -1.51 -7.35
N PRO A 63 0.92 -1.53 -6.54
CA PRO A 63 2.03 -0.60 -6.68
C PRO A 63 2.85 -0.88 -7.92
N LYS A 64 3.58 0.12 -8.42
CA LYS A 64 4.60 -0.08 -9.46
C LYS A 64 5.92 -0.50 -8.80
N SER A 65 6.79 -1.16 -9.56
CA SER A 65 8.15 -1.53 -9.10
C SER A 65 8.92 -0.32 -8.57
N GLN A 66 8.84 0.82 -9.26
CA GLN A 66 9.45 2.07 -8.81
C GLN A 66 8.84 2.61 -7.51
N GLU A 67 7.53 2.43 -7.29
CA GLU A 67 6.87 2.87 -6.06
C GLU A 67 7.26 1.97 -4.88
N CYS A 68 7.39 0.66 -5.10
CA CYS A 68 7.96 -0.27 -4.12
C CYS A 68 9.41 0.08 -3.77
N ARG A 69 10.23 0.42 -4.78
CA ARG A 69 11.61 0.89 -4.56
C ARG A 69 11.65 2.17 -3.74
N ASN A 70 10.73 3.10 -3.98
CA ASN A 70 10.66 4.31 -3.19
C ASN A 70 10.27 4.00 -1.73
N LEU A 71 9.47 2.96 -1.49
CA LEU A 71 9.10 2.52 -0.14
C LEU A 71 10.30 1.90 0.62
N TYR A 72 11.24 1.30 -0.10
CA TYR A 72 12.49 0.80 0.47
C TYR A 72 13.36 1.95 0.95
N ASP A 73 13.81 1.87 2.19
CA ASP A 73 14.69 2.81 2.85
C ASP A 73 15.67 2.06 3.76
N HIS A 74 16.95 2.10 3.42
CA HIS A 74 17.99 1.31 4.08
C HIS A 74 18.15 1.65 5.58
N ASP A 75 17.84 2.89 5.98
CA ASP A 75 17.94 3.31 7.38
C ASP A 75 16.75 2.81 8.23
N SER A 76 15.62 2.58 7.56
CA SER A 76 14.42 2.05 8.18
C SER A 76 14.56 0.58 8.57
N LYS A 77 14.05 0.22 9.76
CA LYS A 77 14.15 -1.12 10.36
C LYS A 77 12.79 -1.59 10.84
N ASN A 78 11.93 -1.95 9.90
CA ASN A 78 10.67 -2.62 10.22
C ASN A 78 10.84 -4.13 10.04
N TYR A 79 9.92 -4.91 10.55
CA TYR A 79 10.03 -6.37 10.61
C TYR A 79 8.91 -7.03 9.81
N ASP A 80 9.27 -8.09 9.11
CA ASP A 80 8.35 -8.90 8.31
C ASP A 80 7.64 -9.95 9.18
N PHE A 81 6.85 -10.84 8.58
CA PHE A 81 6.15 -11.91 9.31
C PHE A 81 7.08 -12.91 10.02
N ASN A 82 8.36 -12.95 9.63
CA ASN A 82 9.38 -13.86 10.15
C ASN A 82 10.38 -13.16 11.08
N ASP A 83 10.07 -11.93 11.52
CA ASP A 83 10.98 -11.09 12.33
C ASP A 83 12.26 -10.68 11.59
N ASP A 84 12.29 -10.79 10.25
CA ASP A 84 13.39 -10.34 9.43
C ASP A 84 13.22 -8.86 9.05
N ILE A 85 14.35 -8.15 8.90
CA ILE A 85 14.34 -6.71 8.63
C ILE A 85 13.86 -6.46 7.20
N VAL A 86 12.69 -5.82 7.10
CA VAL A 86 12.21 -5.17 5.90
C VAL A 86 12.52 -3.68 6.05
N HIS A 87 13.39 -3.20 5.19
CA HIS A 87 13.84 -1.81 5.10
C HIS A 87 12.70 -0.86 4.68
N ILE A 88 11.65 -0.79 5.50
CA ILE A 88 10.42 -0.03 5.33
C ILE A 88 10.22 0.75 6.62
N ASP A 89 9.59 1.92 6.54
CA ASP A 89 9.35 2.78 7.70
C ASP A 89 8.46 2.11 8.78
N TYR A 90 8.71 2.41 10.05
CA TYR A 90 7.97 1.88 11.21
C TYR A 90 6.53 2.42 11.31
N LYS A 91 6.17 3.44 10.53
CA LYS A 91 4.77 3.89 10.38
C LYS A 91 3.88 2.80 9.79
N PHE A 92 4.47 1.83 9.10
CA PHE A 92 3.80 0.63 8.67
C PHE A 92 3.86 -0.43 9.79
N PRO A 93 2.76 -1.16 10.04
CA PRO A 93 2.76 -2.26 11.00
C PRO A 93 3.74 -3.35 10.58
N GLU A 94 4.40 -3.91 11.59
CA GLU A 94 5.24 -5.11 11.53
C GLU A 94 4.46 -6.34 11.02
N GLY A 95 5.17 -7.39 10.64
CA GLY A 95 4.55 -8.60 10.09
C GLY A 95 4.13 -8.47 8.63
N CYS A 96 4.65 -7.47 7.91
CA CYS A 96 4.34 -7.30 6.49
C CYS A 96 5.07 -8.33 5.61
N GLY A 97 4.54 -8.58 4.41
CA GLY A 97 5.23 -9.46 3.47
C GLY A 97 6.51 -8.82 2.92
N PHE A 98 7.58 -9.61 2.80
CA PHE A 98 8.86 -9.16 2.24
C PHE A 98 8.87 -9.03 0.71
N THR A 99 7.84 -9.52 0.01
CA THR A 99 7.72 -9.43 -1.45
C THR A 99 6.34 -8.95 -1.87
N TYR A 100 6.28 -7.88 -2.65
CA TYR A 100 5.04 -7.31 -3.16
C TYR A 100 4.84 -7.54 -4.66
N TRP A 101 3.62 -7.90 -5.05
CA TRP A 101 3.17 -7.85 -6.43
C TRP A 101 3.08 -6.41 -6.92
N CYS A 102 3.71 -6.15 -8.06
CA CYS A 102 3.67 -4.88 -8.75
C CYS A 102 2.70 -4.95 -9.92
N ILE A 103 1.96 -3.89 -10.24
CA ILE A 103 0.97 -3.83 -11.34
C ILE A 103 1.53 -4.21 -12.73
N GLU A 104 2.84 -4.14 -12.90
CA GLU A 104 3.52 -4.43 -14.16
C GLU A 104 3.53 -5.93 -14.45
N ASP A 105 3.17 -6.30 -15.67
CA ASP A 105 3.22 -7.68 -16.13
C ASP A 105 3.74 -7.80 -17.55
N ASN A 106 4.33 -8.95 -17.87
CA ASN A 106 4.88 -9.27 -19.17
C ASN A 106 4.34 -10.63 -19.63
N GLY A 107 3.11 -10.62 -20.13
CA GLY A 107 2.42 -11.80 -20.66
C GLY A 107 2.14 -12.85 -19.59
N ILE A 108 2.89 -13.95 -19.61
CA ILE A 108 2.78 -15.02 -18.60
C ILE A 108 3.50 -14.69 -17.29
N ASN A 109 4.33 -13.64 -17.28
CA ASN A 109 5.08 -13.20 -16.12
C ASN A 109 4.46 -11.95 -15.49
N ALA A 110 4.63 -11.78 -14.20
CA ALA A 110 4.26 -10.59 -13.45
C ALA A 110 5.47 -10.09 -12.65
N MET A 111 5.54 -8.78 -12.44
CA MET A 111 6.60 -8.15 -11.67
C MET A 111 6.32 -8.30 -10.18
N ALA A 112 7.30 -8.80 -9.44
CA ALA A 112 7.32 -8.81 -7.98
C ALA A 112 8.55 -8.04 -7.50
N TYR A 113 8.42 -7.32 -6.39
CA TYR A 113 9.52 -6.57 -5.79
C TYR A 113 9.80 -7.10 -4.39
N ASN A 114 11.06 -7.49 -4.13
CA ASN A 114 11.52 -8.06 -2.87
C ASN A 114 12.36 -7.04 -2.10
N PHE A 115 11.93 -6.77 -0.87
CA PHE A 115 12.54 -5.78 0.02
C PHE A 115 13.83 -6.26 0.68
N TYR A 116 14.10 -7.56 0.79
CA TYR A 116 15.40 -8.05 1.29
C TYR A 116 16.54 -7.79 0.31
N SER A 117 16.24 -7.80 -1.00
CA SER A 117 17.25 -7.69 -2.05
C SER A 117 17.23 -6.35 -2.80
N ASP A 118 16.37 -5.40 -2.41
CA ASP A 118 16.08 -4.16 -3.16
C ASP A 118 15.87 -4.42 -4.67
N ARG A 119 15.15 -5.51 -5.01
CA ARG A 119 15.09 -5.97 -6.42
C ARG A 119 13.70 -6.36 -6.87
N GLY A 120 13.34 -5.82 -8.02
CA GLY A 120 12.23 -6.29 -8.84
C GLY A 120 12.66 -7.46 -9.73
N TYR A 121 11.83 -8.49 -9.83
CA TYR A 121 12.03 -9.62 -10.73
C TYR A 121 10.71 -10.05 -11.35
N LEU A 122 10.82 -10.65 -12.53
CA LEU A 122 9.69 -11.23 -13.24
C LEU A 122 9.51 -12.68 -12.79
N ILE A 123 8.29 -13.02 -12.41
CA ILE A 123 7.92 -14.38 -12.01
C ILE A 123 6.71 -14.84 -12.82
N ARG A 124 6.76 -16.09 -13.28
CA ARG A 124 5.69 -16.68 -14.07
C ARG A 124 4.43 -16.87 -13.21
N LYS A 125 3.30 -16.32 -13.64
CA LYS A 125 2.01 -16.28 -12.91
C LYS A 125 1.47 -17.67 -12.51
N SER A 126 1.94 -18.75 -13.13
CA SER A 126 1.48 -20.12 -12.90
C SER A 126 2.37 -20.96 -11.97
N THR A 127 3.51 -20.43 -11.49
CA THR A 127 4.41 -21.21 -10.62
C THR A 127 3.88 -21.29 -9.19
N LYS A 128 4.37 -22.26 -8.41
CA LYS A 128 4.07 -22.33 -6.97
C LYS A 128 4.67 -21.14 -6.22
N GLU A 129 5.84 -20.69 -6.64
CA GLU A 129 6.47 -19.47 -6.12
C GLU A 129 5.56 -18.26 -6.33
N ALA A 130 4.82 -18.21 -7.45
CA ALA A 130 3.79 -17.19 -7.72
C ALA A 130 2.70 -17.12 -6.65
N ALA A 131 2.58 -18.11 -5.76
CA ALA A 131 1.59 -18.10 -4.68
C ALA A 131 2.10 -17.45 -3.38
N ASN A 132 3.41 -17.23 -3.23
CA ASN A 132 4.07 -16.82 -1.98
C ASN A 132 4.40 -15.32 -1.92
N MET A 133 3.51 -14.48 -2.47
CA MET A 133 3.70 -13.04 -2.51
C MET A 133 2.57 -12.32 -1.81
N SER A 134 2.81 -11.07 -1.45
CA SER A 134 1.79 -10.22 -0.88
C SER A 134 1.61 -8.98 -1.75
N CYS A 135 0.73 -8.07 -1.35
CA CYS A 135 0.60 -6.77 -1.98
C CYS A 135 0.19 -5.73 -0.94
N ARG A 136 0.75 -4.54 -1.09
CA ARG A 136 0.29 -3.34 -0.41
C ARG A 136 -0.29 -2.40 -1.46
N PRO A 137 -1.62 -2.34 -1.58
CA PRO A 137 -2.28 -1.47 -2.53
C PRO A 137 -1.89 -0.01 -2.30
N VAL A 138 -1.73 0.71 -3.40
CA VAL A 138 -1.38 2.12 -3.44
C VAL A 138 -2.39 2.86 -4.30
N ARG A 139 -2.54 4.14 -4.03
CA ARG A 139 -3.26 5.08 -4.88
C ARG A 139 -2.53 6.41 -4.92
N THR A 140 -2.93 7.27 -5.84
CA THR A 140 -2.48 8.65 -5.84
C THR A 140 -3.11 9.37 -4.65
N ALA A 141 -2.31 10.05 -3.83
CA ALA A 141 -2.86 10.96 -2.85
C ALA A 141 -3.42 12.16 -3.62
N GLY A 142 -4.71 12.11 -3.96
CA GLY A 142 -5.45 13.30 -4.39
C GLY A 142 -5.30 14.40 -3.32
N LYS A 143 -5.46 15.68 -3.70
CA LYS A 143 -5.52 16.78 -2.72
C LYS A 143 -6.38 16.30 -1.56
N ALA A 144 -5.83 16.31 -0.35
CA ALA A 144 -6.52 15.95 0.88
C ALA A 144 -7.97 16.40 0.72
N SER A 145 -8.91 15.45 0.77
CA SER A 145 -10.33 15.79 0.77
C SER A 145 -10.47 16.89 1.81
N VAL A 146 -10.87 18.08 1.36
CA VAL A 146 -11.21 19.16 2.28
C VAL A 146 -12.34 18.56 3.09
N GLN A 147 -12.00 18.09 4.29
CA GLN A 147 -12.98 17.59 5.23
C GLN A 147 -13.87 18.81 5.45
N GLY A 148 -15.12 18.67 4.99
CA GLY A 148 -16.03 19.78 4.82
C GLY A 148 -15.99 20.67 6.05
N ARG A 149 -15.78 21.98 5.84
CA ARG A 149 -16.11 22.95 6.88
C ARG A 149 -17.58 22.72 7.18
N THR A 150 -17.88 22.14 8.34
CA THR A 150 -19.22 22.13 8.89
C THR A 150 -19.62 23.59 9.05
N SER A 151 -20.49 24.07 8.17
CA SER A 151 -21.10 25.40 8.30
C SER A 151 -21.99 25.40 9.54
N ALA A 152 -21.40 25.77 10.67
CA ALA A 152 -22.13 26.09 11.89
C ALA A 152 -22.64 27.52 11.80
N THR A 153 -23.65 27.76 10.95
CA THR A 153 -24.47 28.97 11.04
C THR A 153 -25.93 28.58 10.93
N GLY A 154 -26.46 28.10 12.06
CA GLY A 154 -27.89 28.11 12.31
C GLY A 154 -28.38 29.55 12.33
N ARG A 155 -29.14 29.95 11.31
CA ARG A 155 -30.16 31.00 11.43
C ARG A 155 -31.37 30.61 10.57
N SER A 156 -32.42 30.18 11.25
CA SER A 156 -33.77 30.19 10.73
C SER A 156 -34.19 31.63 10.44
N ARG A 157 -34.77 31.87 9.27
CA ARG A 157 -35.64 33.03 9.08
C ARG A 157 -36.93 32.55 8.43
N ARG A 158 -37.98 32.48 9.25
CA ARG A 158 -39.38 32.56 8.83
C ARG A 158 -39.61 33.95 8.27
N GLU A 159 -40.24 34.04 7.11
CA GLU A 159 -41.29 35.02 6.80
C GLU A 159 -42.38 34.28 6.01
#